data_AF-A0A7S1K9K2-F1
#
_entry.id   AF-A0A7S1K9K2-F1
#
_cell.length_a   1.000
_cell.length_b   1.000
_cell.length_c   1.000
_cell.angle_alpha   90.00
_cell.angle_beta   90.00
_cell.angle_gamma   90.00
#
_symmetry.space_group_name_H-M   'P 1'
#
loop_
_entity.id
_entity.type
_entity.pdbx_description
1 polymer ?
#
loop_
_entity_poly.entity_id
_entity_poly.type
_entity_poly.pdbx_seq_one_letter_code
_entity_poly.pdbx_strand_id
1 'polypeptide(L)'
;SSQRRMNRDAMTDEMDVDMNESDNQIEKRRTGSRSVSVESYSPSFDLFVGSVATSIEDLKRGALSAVSQAEKEAQQLADDIDKMVADRGGRKREREGISEYLQLNVGGRLLQFPWEALFHPVLHHTPLAQLLLHFTDALPRDADGRPFIDVFDAYIDWLADQVAMIHGRMIDRVELEDQPEATDPAFSEPHSILMTQLNLAPPAATAAATAGDGSRTLEALKEAMDDKVAQLREVKLQYEKLMDLLTPFLRSGDEDDDTVVSVTVLGKTVSTVKATLNRLGREHPLYNRFNAGALPWSGSEVRKTSSDHFRRIVDFARRQRTAMAGTVVKSPVVKVSLMPVMRIDCGMYNMRPAEVRANIASASEMDKIARMTGKGDTRMRRLYKLSRDGKLFTDLLGCVGMAKSLLLLIQHNKHRFGCWLE
;
A
#
# COMPACT_ATOMS: atom_id res chain seq x y z
N SER A 1 -4.74 -59.92 50.35
CA SER A 1 -5.34 -61.05 51.10
C SER A 1 -6.84 -60.80 51.25
N SER A 2 -7.64 -61.86 51.39
CA SER A 2 -9.13 -61.87 51.29
C SER A 2 -9.63 -61.63 49.84
N GLN A 3 -10.21 -62.59 49.10
CA GLN A 3 -11.54 -63.29 49.25
C GLN A 3 -12.72 -62.38 48.86
N ARG A 4 -13.81 -62.76 48.14
CA ARG A 4 -14.37 -63.98 47.46
C ARG A 4 -15.52 -63.46 46.51
N ARG A 5 -16.19 -64.13 45.54
CA ARG A 5 -16.42 -65.49 44.95
C ARG A 5 -16.67 -65.26 43.42
N MET A 6 -16.30 -66.13 42.45
CA MET A 6 -16.88 -67.41 41.95
C MET A 6 -18.21 -67.38 41.16
N ASN A 7 -18.13 -67.95 39.94
CA ASN A 7 -19.15 -68.56 39.04
C ASN A 7 -20.05 -67.64 38.18
N ARG A 8 -20.24 -67.83 36.85
CA ARG A 8 -20.45 -69.01 35.95
C ARG A 8 -21.91 -69.50 35.93
N ASP A 9 -22.58 -69.87 34.82
CA ASP A 9 -22.29 -69.96 33.36
C ASP A 9 -23.61 -69.59 32.60
N ALA A 10 -23.68 -69.09 31.34
CA ALA A 10 -23.49 -69.72 30.01
C ALA A 10 -24.38 -70.98 29.75
N MET A 11 -24.94 -71.29 28.56
CA MET A 11 -25.11 -70.61 27.25
C MET A 11 -25.98 -71.52 26.32
N THR A 12 -26.53 -70.99 25.20
CA THR A 12 -27.09 -71.72 24.02
C THR A 12 -28.32 -72.66 24.24
N ASP A 13 -29.05 -73.21 23.24
CA ASP A 13 -28.79 -73.38 21.79
C ASP A 13 -30.03 -73.29 20.83
N GLU A 14 -29.70 -73.44 19.54
CA GLU A 14 -30.43 -73.43 18.26
C GLU A 14 -31.80 -74.17 18.07
N MET A 15 -32.53 -73.71 17.03
CA MET A 15 -33.21 -74.39 15.88
C MET A 15 -33.95 -75.74 16.10
N ASP A 16 -35.09 -76.05 15.44
CA ASP A 16 -35.29 -75.99 13.97
C ASP A 16 -36.78 -76.06 13.50
N VAL A 17 -36.96 -75.87 12.18
CA VAL A 17 -38.04 -76.30 11.23
C VAL A 17 -39.29 -77.06 11.74
N ASP A 18 -40.51 -76.62 11.35
CA ASP A 18 -41.35 -77.35 10.35
C ASP A 18 -42.54 -76.53 9.76
N MET A 19 -43.11 -77.00 8.64
CA MET A 19 -44.30 -76.46 7.97
C MET A 19 -45.59 -77.21 8.33
N ASN A 20 -46.77 -76.60 8.12
CA ASN A 20 -47.94 -77.39 7.69
C ASN A 20 -49.06 -76.63 6.95
N GLU A 21 -49.81 -77.45 6.22
CA GLU A 21 -50.74 -77.23 5.10
C GLU A 21 -52.04 -76.42 5.33
N SER A 22 -52.40 -75.65 4.28
CA SER A 22 -53.66 -75.69 3.49
C SER A 22 -55.08 -75.40 4.05
N ASP A 23 -55.84 -74.72 3.16
CA ASP A 23 -57.29 -74.84 2.88
C ASP A 23 -58.39 -74.45 3.90
N ASN A 24 -59.23 -73.45 3.55
CA ASN A 24 -60.53 -73.61 2.84
C ASN A 24 -61.60 -72.53 3.21
N GLN A 25 -62.44 -72.16 2.23
CA GLN A 25 -63.77 -71.47 2.29
C GLN A 25 -63.97 -70.23 3.23
N ILE A 26 -64.28 -69.03 2.73
CA ILE A 26 -65.54 -68.60 2.06
C ILE A 26 -66.80 -68.78 2.94
N GLU A 27 -67.34 -67.67 3.48
CA GLU A 27 -68.77 -67.32 3.42
C GLU A 27 -69.04 -65.87 3.90
N LYS A 28 -70.29 -65.42 3.77
CA LYS A 28 -70.67 -64.00 3.58
C LYS A 28 -71.12 -63.26 4.85
N ARG A 29 -70.80 -61.96 4.90
CA ARG A 29 -71.66 -60.83 5.35
C ARG A 29 -72.65 -61.06 6.52
N ARG A 30 -72.42 -60.40 7.67
CA ARG A 30 -73.19 -59.17 8.05
C ARG A 30 -72.74 -58.49 9.36
N THR A 31 -72.39 -57.21 9.23
CA THR A 31 -72.69 -56.07 10.14
C THR A 31 -72.73 -56.29 11.67
N GLY A 32 -71.69 -55.82 12.36
CA GLY A 32 -71.74 -55.42 13.78
C GLY A 32 -70.83 -54.21 13.99
N SER A 33 -71.37 -53.08 14.45
CA SER A 33 -70.65 -51.79 14.43
C SER A 33 -69.62 -51.65 15.56
N ARG A 34 -68.38 -51.28 15.21
CA ARG A 34 -67.44 -50.65 16.15
C ARG A 34 -66.58 -49.61 15.41
N SER A 35 -67.07 -48.37 15.37
CA SER A 35 -66.36 -47.25 14.77
C SER A 35 -65.19 -46.81 15.66
N VAL A 36 -63.97 -47.24 15.31
CA VAL A 36 -62.76 -46.51 15.68
C VAL A 36 -62.60 -45.39 14.65
N SER A 37 -62.47 -44.16 15.13
CA SER A 37 -62.32 -42.97 14.28
C SER A 37 -61.00 -43.01 13.53
N VAL A 38 -61.06 -42.90 12.20
CA VAL A 38 -59.90 -42.49 11.40
C VAL A 38 -59.64 -41.03 11.74
N GLU A 39 -58.53 -40.75 12.42
CA GLU A 39 -58.13 -39.38 12.71
C GLU A 39 -57.80 -38.66 11.39
N SER A 40 -58.39 -37.48 11.21
CA SER A 40 -58.17 -36.66 10.03
C SER A 40 -56.75 -36.10 10.03
N TYR A 41 -55.92 -36.52 9.07
CA TYR A 41 -54.70 -35.81 8.72
C TYR A 41 -55.06 -34.34 8.46
N SER A 42 -54.45 -33.43 9.23
CA SER A 42 -54.86 -32.02 9.26
C SER A 42 -54.14 -31.22 8.16
N PRO A 43 -54.86 -30.56 7.23
CA PRO A 43 -54.24 -29.70 6.22
C PRO A 43 -53.39 -28.57 6.81
N SER A 44 -53.64 -28.19 8.07
CA SER A 44 -52.83 -27.20 8.79
C SER A 44 -51.39 -27.65 9.02
N PHE A 45 -51.10 -28.95 9.09
CA PHE A 45 -49.76 -29.47 9.32
C PHE A 45 -48.92 -29.41 8.04
N ASP A 46 -49.49 -29.85 6.90
CA ASP A 46 -48.80 -29.77 5.61
C ASP A 46 -48.58 -28.31 5.16
N LEU A 47 -49.52 -27.41 5.45
CA LEU A 47 -49.34 -25.96 5.24
C LEU A 47 -48.22 -25.37 6.10
N PHE A 48 -48.07 -25.83 7.35
CA PHE A 48 -46.99 -25.41 8.24
C PHE A 48 -45.62 -25.94 7.76
N VAL A 49 -45.54 -27.23 7.43
CA VAL A 49 -44.31 -27.86 6.89
C VAL A 49 -43.90 -27.22 5.56
N GLY A 50 -44.85 -26.94 4.66
CA GLY A 50 -44.59 -26.23 3.41
C GLY A 50 -44.06 -24.82 3.63
N SER A 51 -44.65 -24.05 4.54
CA SER A 51 -44.21 -22.69 4.91
C SER A 51 -42.79 -22.68 5.51
N VAL A 52 -42.47 -23.67 6.34
CA VAL A 52 -41.11 -23.86 6.89
C VAL A 52 -40.13 -24.23 5.78
N ALA A 53 -40.50 -25.12 4.86
CA ALA A 53 -39.65 -25.51 3.73
C ALA A 53 -39.33 -24.33 2.80
N THR A 54 -40.32 -23.51 2.42
CA THR A 54 -40.09 -22.29 1.61
C THR A 54 -39.23 -21.27 2.36
N SER A 55 -39.42 -21.12 3.67
CA SER A 55 -38.59 -20.23 4.49
C SER A 55 -37.12 -20.67 4.52
N ILE A 56 -36.86 -21.99 4.55
CA ILE A 56 -35.51 -22.56 4.48
C ILE A 56 -34.90 -22.38 3.07
N GLU A 57 -35.68 -22.56 2.00
CA GLU A 57 -35.21 -22.30 0.64
C GLU A 57 -34.84 -20.84 0.42
N ASP A 58 -35.64 -19.89 0.92
CA ASP A 58 -35.35 -18.46 0.77
C ASP A 58 -34.20 -17.98 1.66
N LEU A 59 -34.03 -18.54 2.87
CA LEU A 59 -32.81 -18.36 3.68
C LEU A 59 -31.57 -18.86 2.92
N LYS A 60 -31.61 -20.08 2.37
CA LYS A 60 -30.52 -20.67 1.57
C LYS A 60 -30.22 -19.84 0.31
N ARG A 61 -31.25 -19.34 -0.38
CA ARG A 61 -31.13 -18.44 -1.55
C ARG A 61 -30.48 -17.12 -1.16
N GLY A 62 -30.88 -16.54 -0.03
CA GLY A 62 -30.31 -15.32 0.54
C GLY A 62 -28.84 -15.48 0.92
N ALA A 63 -28.48 -16.56 1.62
CA ALA A 63 -27.11 -16.87 2.00
C ALA A 63 -26.19 -17.04 0.78
N LEU A 64 -26.62 -17.83 -0.23
CA LEU A 64 -25.87 -18.00 -1.48
C LEU A 64 -25.72 -16.68 -2.27
N SER A 65 -26.76 -15.83 -2.27
CA SER A 65 -26.69 -14.50 -2.88
C SER A 65 -25.72 -13.58 -2.15
N ALA A 66 -25.67 -13.64 -0.82
CA ALA A 66 -24.74 -12.85 0.00
C ALA A 66 -23.28 -13.29 -0.22
N VAL A 67 -23.01 -14.60 -0.22
CA VAL A 67 -21.68 -15.17 -0.53
C VAL A 67 -21.24 -14.74 -1.94
N SER A 68 -22.10 -14.88 -2.96
CA SER A 68 -21.77 -14.45 -4.34
C SER A 68 -21.54 -12.94 -4.46
N GLN A 69 -22.15 -12.13 -3.60
CA GLN A 69 -21.89 -10.68 -3.56
C GLN A 69 -20.56 -10.36 -2.87
N ALA A 70 -20.22 -11.07 -1.78
CA ALA A 70 -18.93 -10.95 -1.11
C ALA A 70 -17.78 -11.41 -2.02
N GLU A 71 -17.95 -12.47 -2.80
CA GLU A 71 -16.98 -12.93 -3.82
C GLU A 71 -16.72 -11.87 -4.89
N LYS A 72 -17.78 -11.20 -5.39
CA LYS A 72 -17.64 -10.10 -6.36
C LYS A 72 -16.93 -8.89 -5.78
N GLU A 73 -17.20 -8.53 -4.51
CA GLU A 73 -16.47 -7.45 -3.86
C GLU A 73 -15.01 -7.84 -3.61
N ALA A 74 -14.73 -9.07 -3.17
CA ALA A 74 -13.36 -9.57 -3.00
C ALA A 74 -12.56 -9.52 -4.31
N GLN A 75 -13.17 -9.92 -5.43
CA GLN A 75 -12.55 -9.81 -6.75
C GLN A 75 -12.32 -8.34 -7.14
N GLN A 76 -13.31 -7.46 -7.00
CA GLN A 76 -13.14 -6.03 -7.32
C GLN A 76 -12.07 -5.35 -6.46
N LEU A 77 -11.93 -5.74 -5.18
CA LEU A 77 -10.87 -5.25 -4.29
C LEU A 77 -9.49 -5.75 -4.72
N ALA A 78 -9.37 -6.99 -5.21
CA ALA A 78 -8.13 -7.52 -5.76
C ALA A 78 -7.76 -6.85 -7.09
N ASP A 79 -8.73 -6.70 -8.00
CA ASP A 79 -8.57 -6.01 -9.29
C ASP A 79 -8.16 -4.54 -9.09
N ASP A 80 -8.75 -3.85 -8.10
CA ASP A 80 -8.36 -2.50 -7.71
C ASP A 80 -6.91 -2.43 -7.20
N ILE A 81 -6.43 -3.43 -6.45
CA ILE A 81 -5.05 -3.50 -5.94
C ILE A 81 -4.05 -3.76 -7.08
N ASP A 82 -4.27 -4.80 -7.89
CA ASP A 82 -3.39 -5.10 -9.03
C ASP A 82 -3.39 -3.95 -10.04
N LYS A 83 -4.53 -3.24 -10.23
CA LYS A 83 -4.59 -2.00 -11.01
C LYS A 83 -3.78 -0.85 -10.39
N MET A 84 -3.89 -0.59 -9.07
CA MET A 84 -3.08 0.45 -8.42
C MET A 84 -1.57 0.21 -8.60
N VAL A 85 -1.14 -1.06 -8.55
CA VAL A 85 0.25 -1.45 -8.82
C VAL A 85 0.62 -1.23 -10.29
N ALA A 86 -0.22 -1.68 -11.23
CA ALA A 86 0.03 -1.60 -12.67
C ALA A 86 0.03 -0.15 -13.20
N ASP A 87 -0.95 0.68 -12.80
CA ASP A 87 -1.08 2.09 -13.19
C ASP A 87 0.15 2.93 -12.74
N ARG A 88 0.85 2.49 -11.69
CA ARG A 88 2.09 3.10 -11.18
C ARG A 88 3.36 2.38 -11.68
N GLY A 89 3.24 1.47 -12.66
CA GLY A 89 4.35 0.78 -13.33
C GLY A 89 5.02 -0.33 -12.51
N GLY A 90 4.37 -0.82 -11.46
CA GLY A 90 4.84 -1.93 -10.64
C GLY A 90 4.71 -3.27 -11.35
N ARG A 91 5.69 -4.16 -11.17
CA ARG A 91 5.71 -5.50 -11.77
C ARG A 91 6.14 -6.55 -10.75
N LYS A 92 5.48 -7.72 -10.79
CA LYS A 92 5.94 -8.91 -10.06
C LYS A 92 7.24 -9.36 -10.73
N ARG A 93 8.37 -9.31 -10.01
CA ARG A 93 9.67 -9.80 -10.49
C ARG A 93 9.88 -11.21 -9.98
N GLU A 94 10.17 -12.12 -10.91
CA GLU A 94 10.64 -13.47 -10.58
C GLU A 94 12.08 -13.39 -10.03
N ARG A 95 12.49 -14.38 -9.23
CA ARG A 95 13.82 -14.39 -8.59
C ARG A 95 14.95 -14.81 -9.53
N GLU A 96 14.64 -15.41 -10.66
CA GLU A 96 15.64 -16.04 -11.52
C GLU A 96 16.44 -15.02 -12.33
N GLY A 97 17.77 -15.20 -12.38
CA GLY A 97 18.68 -14.38 -13.19
C GLY A 97 18.98 -12.97 -12.67
N ILE A 98 18.52 -12.59 -11.48
CA ILE A 98 18.81 -11.28 -10.88
C ILE A 98 20.12 -11.34 -10.08
N SER A 99 20.92 -10.27 -10.17
CA SER A 99 22.16 -10.08 -9.40
C SER A 99 21.89 -9.91 -7.91
N GLU A 100 22.71 -10.55 -7.06
CA GLU A 100 22.76 -10.40 -5.59
C GLU A 100 22.70 -8.92 -5.16
N TYR A 101 23.36 -8.05 -5.92
CA TYR A 101 23.36 -6.60 -5.73
C TYR A 101 22.65 -5.87 -6.88
N LEU A 102 21.71 -4.99 -6.52
CA LEU A 102 21.08 -4.04 -7.42
C LEU A 102 21.93 -2.76 -7.49
N GLN A 103 22.33 -2.35 -8.70
CA GLN A 103 23.01 -1.07 -8.92
C GLN A 103 21.99 0.09 -8.94
N LEU A 104 22.20 1.08 -8.08
CA LEU A 104 21.33 2.24 -7.92
C LEU A 104 22.13 3.54 -8.00
N ASN A 105 21.62 4.55 -8.70
CA ASN A 105 22.14 5.91 -8.57
C ASN A 105 21.33 6.64 -7.48
N VAL A 106 21.93 6.89 -6.32
CA VAL A 106 21.29 7.61 -5.23
C VAL A 106 21.90 9.00 -5.13
N GLY A 107 21.09 10.01 -5.44
CA GLY A 107 21.46 11.42 -5.27
C GLY A 107 22.74 11.88 -6.01
N GLY A 108 23.28 11.09 -6.95
CA GLY A 108 24.54 11.35 -7.68
C GLY A 108 25.67 10.34 -7.43
N ARG A 109 25.48 9.35 -6.53
CA ARG A 109 26.44 8.25 -6.31
C ARG A 109 25.88 6.91 -6.80
N LEU A 110 26.74 6.12 -7.43
CA LEU A 110 26.46 4.71 -7.69
C LEU A 110 26.66 3.91 -6.39
N LEU A 111 25.60 3.23 -5.95
CA LEU A 111 25.60 2.31 -4.80
C LEU A 111 25.21 0.90 -5.27
N GLN A 112 25.68 -0.11 -4.53
CA GLN A 112 25.24 -1.50 -4.64
C GLN A 112 24.32 -1.81 -3.47
N PHE A 113 23.09 -2.25 -3.74
CA PHE A 113 22.11 -2.55 -2.70
C PHE A 113 21.85 -4.07 -2.64
N PRO A 114 22.00 -4.74 -1.48
CA PRO A 114 21.75 -6.17 -1.35
C PRO A 114 20.27 -6.48 -1.65
N TRP A 115 20.02 -7.12 -2.79
CA TRP A 115 18.68 -7.26 -3.35
C TRP A 115 17.92 -8.45 -2.75
N GLU A 116 18.58 -9.59 -2.54
CA GLU A 116 17.96 -10.78 -1.95
C GLU A 116 17.45 -10.53 -0.51
N ALA A 117 18.16 -9.67 0.23
CA ALA A 117 17.82 -9.26 1.58
C ALA A 117 16.42 -8.63 1.68
N LEU A 118 15.92 -7.99 0.62
CA LEU A 118 14.61 -7.34 0.58
C LEU A 118 13.43 -8.31 0.76
N PHE A 119 13.65 -9.61 0.52
CA PHE A 119 12.65 -10.64 0.79
C PHE A 119 12.62 -11.10 2.27
N HIS A 120 13.51 -10.59 3.13
CA HIS A 120 13.46 -10.92 4.56
C HIS A 120 12.15 -10.40 5.17
N PRO A 121 11.43 -11.15 6.04
CA PRO A 121 10.09 -10.76 6.51
C PRO A 121 10.00 -9.36 7.14
N VAL A 122 11.08 -8.93 7.79
CA VAL A 122 11.25 -7.60 8.41
C VAL A 122 11.27 -6.45 7.39
N LEU A 123 11.73 -6.72 6.16
CA LEU A 123 11.95 -5.73 5.11
C LEU A 123 10.88 -5.81 4.01
N HIS A 124 10.40 -7.00 3.68
CA HIS A 124 9.53 -7.28 2.53
C HIS A 124 8.29 -6.39 2.43
N HIS A 125 7.69 -6.03 3.57
CA HIS A 125 6.48 -5.21 3.63
C HIS A 125 6.75 -3.70 3.85
N THR A 126 8.00 -3.26 3.70
CA THR A 126 8.37 -1.83 3.71
C THR A 126 8.31 -1.21 2.31
N PRO A 127 8.03 0.11 2.18
CA PRO A 127 8.14 0.82 0.91
C PRO A 127 9.51 0.68 0.24
N LEU A 128 10.62 0.56 0.98
CA LEU A 128 11.94 0.28 0.40
C LEU A 128 11.94 -1.02 -0.41
N ALA A 129 11.52 -2.13 0.20
CA ALA A 129 11.49 -3.43 -0.47
C ALA A 129 10.50 -3.41 -1.63
N GLN A 130 9.29 -2.87 -1.44
CA GLN A 130 8.31 -2.76 -2.51
C GLN A 130 8.83 -1.93 -3.70
N LEU A 131 9.48 -0.79 -3.44
CA LEU A 131 10.09 0.06 -4.47
C LEU A 131 11.13 -0.71 -5.29
N LEU A 132 12.04 -1.41 -4.61
CA LEU A 132 13.18 -2.07 -5.26
C LEU A 132 12.82 -3.43 -5.89
N LEU A 133 11.91 -4.20 -5.30
CA LEU A 133 11.41 -5.47 -5.83
C LEU A 133 10.42 -5.27 -7.00
N HIS A 134 9.54 -4.26 -6.94
CA HIS A 134 8.42 -4.16 -7.87
C HIS A 134 8.39 -2.89 -8.73
N PHE A 135 8.84 -1.74 -8.21
CA PHE A 135 8.73 -0.45 -8.90
C PHE A 135 10.06 0.10 -9.45
N THR A 136 11.16 -0.67 -9.39
CA THR A 136 12.48 -0.28 -9.95
C THR A 136 12.41 0.19 -11.41
N ASP A 137 11.48 -0.34 -12.20
CA ASP A 137 11.31 0.06 -13.60
C ASP A 137 10.41 1.28 -13.81
N ALA A 138 9.68 1.69 -12.77
CA ALA A 138 8.96 2.96 -12.69
C ALA A 138 9.82 4.11 -12.11
N LEU A 139 11.02 3.84 -11.56
CA LEU A 139 11.96 4.88 -11.13
C LEU A 139 12.47 5.73 -12.32
N PRO A 140 12.77 7.03 -12.12
CA PRO A 140 13.59 7.84 -13.03
C PRO A 140 14.92 7.15 -13.37
N ARG A 141 15.54 7.52 -14.49
CA ARG A 141 16.81 6.93 -14.94
C ARG A 141 17.92 7.98 -15.04
N ASP A 142 19.13 7.59 -14.66
CA ASP A 142 20.33 8.40 -14.92
C ASP A 142 20.77 8.29 -16.39
N ALA A 143 21.83 9.03 -16.75
CA ALA A 143 22.35 9.06 -18.13
C ALA A 143 22.92 7.71 -18.61
N ASP A 144 23.23 6.78 -17.70
CA ASP A 144 23.69 5.42 -18.01
C ASP A 144 22.51 4.40 -17.96
N GLY A 145 21.27 4.87 -17.83
CA GLY A 145 20.07 4.05 -17.76
C GLY A 145 19.82 3.35 -16.42
N ARG A 146 20.58 3.66 -15.36
CA ARG A 146 20.41 3.05 -14.03
C ARG A 146 19.19 3.62 -13.31
N PRO A 147 18.53 2.86 -12.42
CA PRO A 147 17.45 3.38 -11.58
C PRO A 147 17.98 4.47 -10.66
N PHE A 148 17.31 5.63 -10.63
CA PHE A 148 17.68 6.77 -9.82
C PHE A 148 16.74 6.95 -8.62
N ILE A 149 17.30 7.15 -7.43
CA ILE A 149 16.58 7.42 -6.19
C ILE A 149 16.96 8.81 -5.67
N ASP A 150 15.97 9.69 -5.63
CA ASP A 150 16.15 11.09 -5.22
C ASP A 150 16.06 11.25 -3.69
N VAL A 151 17.04 10.68 -2.99
CA VAL A 151 17.21 10.71 -1.53
C VAL A 151 18.64 11.17 -1.19
N PHE A 152 18.95 11.50 0.08
CA PHE A 152 20.32 11.72 0.53
C PHE A 152 21.14 10.44 0.40
N ASP A 153 22.31 10.53 -0.26
CA ASP A 153 23.11 9.36 -0.62
C ASP A 153 23.69 8.62 0.59
N ALA A 154 24.12 9.37 1.62
CA ALA A 154 24.70 8.77 2.84
C ALA A 154 23.68 8.00 3.68
N TYR A 155 22.38 8.32 3.55
CA TYR A 155 21.33 7.56 4.22
C TYR A 155 21.11 6.19 3.54
N ILE A 156 21.17 6.10 2.20
CA ILE A 156 21.05 4.80 1.51
C ILE A 156 22.35 3.98 1.60
N ASP A 157 23.53 4.62 1.70
CA ASP A 157 24.80 3.99 2.13
C ASP A 157 24.58 3.22 3.45
N TRP A 158 24.21 3.95 4.51
CA TRP A 158 23.96 3.39 5.85
C TRP A 158 22.87 2.31 5.81
N LEU A 159 21.79 2.54 5.05
CA LEU A 159 20.68 1.60 4.95
C LEU A 159 21.08 0.30 4.25
N ALA A 160 21.99 0.34 3.27
CA ALA A 160 22.52 -0.86 2.62
C ALA A 160 23.32 -1.71 3.62
N ASP A 161 24.12 -1.08 4.49
CA ASP A 161 24.84 -1.77 5.57
C ASP A 161 23.86 -2.44 6.56
N GLN A 162 22.81 -1.72 6.99
CA GLN A 162 21.78 -2.29 7.88
C GLN A 162 21.07 -3.50 7.22
N VAL A 163 20.70 -3.38 5.94
CA VAL A 163 20.04 -4.48 5.22
C VAL A 163 20.99 -5.66 4.96
N ALA A 164 22.29 -5.42 4.77
CA ALA A 164 23.29 -6.49 4.74
C ALA A 164 23.41 -7.21 6.10
N MET A 165 23.35 -6.49 7.22
CA MET A 165 23.34 -7.08 8.56
C MET A 165 22.05 -7.87 8.86
N ILE A 166 20.88 -7.43 8.37
CA ILE A 166 19.65 -8.23 8.38
C ILE A 166 19.84 -9.52 7.59
N HIS A 167 20.42 -9.44 6.38
CA HIS A 167 20.65 -10.62 5.53
C HIS A 167 21.59 -11.64 6.18
N GLY A 168 22.67 -11.16 6.80
CA GLY A 168 23.61 -11.95 7.60
C GLY A 168 23.07 -12.39 8.96
N ARG A 169 21.81 -12.05 9.30
CA ARG A 169 21.14 -12.35 10.58
C ARG A 169 21.89 -11.82 11.82
N MET A 170 22.63 -10.72 11.65
CA MET A 170 23.38 -10.04 12.71
C MET A 170 22.50 -9.10 13.53
N ILE A 171 21.45 -8.55 12.92
CA ILE A 171 20.39 -7.76 13.54
C ILE A 171 19.01 -8.27 13.10
N ASP A 172 17.98 -7.97 13.88
CA ASP A 172 16.59 -8.40 13.66
C ASP A 172 15.67 -7.29 13.13
N ARG A 173 16.06 -6.03 13.30
CA ARG A 173 15.31 -4.82 12.88
C ARG A 173 16.26 -3.73 12.40
N VAL A 174 15.74 -2.80 11.59
CA VAL A 174 16.48 -1.65 11.03
C VAL A 174 15.88 -0.38 11.60
N GLU A 175 16.52 0.18 12.62
CA GLU A 175 16.01 1.33 13.38
C GLU A 175 17.08 2.42 13.51
N LEU A 176 16.62 3.66 13.70
CA LEU A 176 17.47 4.81 14.02
C LEU A 176 17.52 5.00 15.54
N GLU A 177 18.23 4.11 16.23
CA GLU A 177 18.42 4.20 17.68
C GLU A 177 19.55 5.19 18.05
N ASP A 178 20.62 5.23 17.24
CA ASP A 178 21.85 5.97 17.54
C ASP A 178 21.91 7.43 17.02
N GLN A 179 22.80 8.21 17.64
CA GLN A 179 23.16 9.57 17.23
C GLN A 179 24.49 9.56 16.45
N PRO A 180 24.63 10.36 15.37
CA PRO A 180 23.77 11.48 14.98
C PRO A 180 22.58 11.16 14.08
N GLU A 181 22.49 9.96 13.50
CA GLU A 181 21.55 9.65 12.40
C GLU A 181 20.08 9.81 12.83
N ALA A 182 19.73 9.47 14.08
CA ALA A 182 18.37 9.63 14.60
C ALA A 182 17.91 11.10 14.75
N THR A 183 18.82 12.09 14.81
CA THR A 183 18.45 13.52 14.83
C THR A 183 18.68 14.25 13.50
N ASP A 184 19.43 13.69 12.56
CA ASP A 184 19.61 14.28 11.23
C ASP A 184 18.33 14.12 10.36
N PRO A 185 17.71 15.20 9.89
CA PRO A 185 16.55 15.11 8.99
C PRO A 185 16.85 14.40 7.66
N ALA A 186 18.12 14.40 7.23
CA ALA A 186 18.54 13.71 6.01
C ALA A 186 18.55 12.17 6.14
N PHE A 187 18.39 11.64 7.37
CA PHE A 187 18.23 10.21 7.67
C PHE A 187 16.82 9.93 8.20
N SER A 188 16.39 10.63 9.25
CA SER A 188 15.12 10.37 9.95
C SER A 188 13.87 10.59 9.10
N GLU A 189 13.82 11.60 8.24
CA GLU A 189 12.66 11.83 7.37
C GLU A 189 12.53 10.77 6.24
N PRO A 190 13.57 10.45 5.43
CA PRO A 190 13.46 9.37 4.45
C PRO A 190 13.29 7.99 5.09
N HIS A 191 13.86 7.74 6.28
CA HIS A 191 13.62 6.51 7.03
C HIS A 191 12.15 6.35 7.42
N SER A 192 11.50 7.41 7.93
CA SER A 192 10.07 7.37 8.27
C SER A 192 9.16 7.01 7.08
N ILE A 193 9.61 7.28 5.85
CA ILE A 193 8.91 6.91 4.61
C ILE A 193 9.28 5.48 4.21
N LEU A 194 10.56 5.21 3.97
CA LEU A 194 11.03 3.99 3.32
C LEU A 194 10.98 2.76 4.22
N MET A 195 11.08 2.93 5.55
CA MET A 195 11.02 1.85 6.55
C MET A 195 9.68 1.75 7.28
N THR A 196 8.65 2.51 6.84
CA THR A 196 7.28 2.33 7.37
C THR A 196 6.82 0.88 7.15
N GLN A 197 6.42 0.19 8.21
CA GLN A 197 5.79 -1.12 8.09
C GLN A 197 4.34 -0.99 7.58
N LEU A 198 3.93 -1.93 6.73
CA LEU A 198 2.61 -2.02 6.10
C LEU A 198 2.10 -3.46 6.19
N ASN A 199 0.78 -3.66 6.30
CA ASN A 199 0.20 -5.00 6.15
C ASN A 199 -0.20 -5.24 4.68
N LEU A 200 0.75 -5.72 3.88
CA LEU A 200 0.55 -6.04 2.46
C LEU A 200 0.36 -7.55 2.22
N ALA A 201 0.20 -8.35 3.28
CA ALA A 201 -0.04 -9.78 3.14
C ALA A 201 -1.49 -10.04 2.67
N PRO A 202 -1.74 -10.98 1.75
CA PRO A 202 -3.09 -11.37 1.39
C PRO A 202 -3.81 -12.03 2.59
N PRO A 203 -5.16 -12.02 2.63
CA PRO A 203 -5.92 -12.73 3.66
C PRO A 203 -5.50 -14.21 3.75
N ALA A 204 -5.44 -14.72 4.98
CA ALA A 204 -5.08 -16.13 5.19
C ALA A 204 -6.10 -17.06 4.51
N ALA A 205 -5.61 -18.11 3.87
CA ALA A 205 -6.48 -19.17 3.35
C ALA A 205 -7.14 -19.90 4.53
N THR A 206 -8.44 -19.64 4.73
CA THR A 206 -9.27 -20.40 5.68
C THR A 206 -9.18 -21.89 5.34
N ALA A 207 -8.77 -22.71 6.30
CA ALA A 207 -8.82 -24.16 6.17
C ALA A 207 -10.24 -24.60 5.81
N ALA A 208 -10.36 -25.54 4.86
CA ALA A 208 -11.66 -26.03 4.42
C ALA A 208 -12.42 -26.66 5.59
N ALA A 209 -13.57 -26.09 5.94
CA ALA A 209 -14.40 -26.59 7.03
C ALA A 209 -14.85 -28.02 6.74
N THR A 210 -14.58 -28.95 7.67
CA THR A 210 -15.04 -30.33 7.55
C THR A 210 -16.56 -30.38 7.57
N ALA A 211 -17.17 -30.93 6.53
CA ALA A 211 -18.61 -30.83 6.29
C ALA A 211 -19.45 -31.41 7.44
N GLY A 212 -20.29 -30.58 8.04
CA GLY A 212 -21.26 -30.96 9.07
C GLY A 212 -22.36 -29.90 9.22
N ASP A 213 -23.62 -30.36 9.20
CA ASP A 213 -24.86 -29.59 9.35
C ASP A 213 -25.06 -28.37 8.40
N GLY A 214 -26.01 -28.50 7.48
CA GLY A 214 -26.14 -27.67 6.27
C GLY A 214 -26.59 -26.22 6.47
N SER A 215 -27.22 -25.87 7.59
CA SER A 215 -27.55 -24.46 7.89
C SER A 215 -26.34 -23.74 8.48
N ARG A 216 -25.79 -24.28 9.58
CA ARG A 216 -24.65 -23.69 10.29
C ARG A 216 -23.44 -23.45 9.40
N THR A 217 -23.26 -24.26 8.36
CA THR A 217 -22.23 -24.06 7.33
C THR A 217 -22.49 -22.90 6.38
N LEU A 218 -23.74 -22.52 6.09
CA LEU A 218 -24.08 -21.36 5.25
C LEU A 218 -23.91 -20.03 6.00
N GLU A 219 -24.39 -19.96 7.25
CA GLU A 219 -24.17 -18.80 8.11
C GLU A 219 -22.66 -18.57 8.33
N ALA A 220 -21.91 -19.61 8.72
CA ALA A 220 -20.47 -19.52 8.94
C ALA A 220 -19.66 -19.26 7.65
N LEU A 221 -20.10 -19.76 6.48
CA LEU A 221 -19.49 -19.43 5.19
C LEU A 221 -19.68 -17.95 4.84
N LYS A 222 -20.86 -17.38 5.12
CA LYS A 222 -21.10 -15.94 4.93
C LYS A 222 -20.19 -15.12 5.85
N GLU A 223 -20.15 -15.43 7.14
CA GLU A 223 -19.29 -14.73 8.11
C GLU A 223 -17.80 -14.79 7.69
N ALA A 224 -17.31 -15.97 7.31
CA ALA A 224 -15.94 -16.15 6.84
C ALA A 224 -15.61 -15.44 5.51
N MET A 225 -16.63 -15.10 4.70
CA MET A 225 -16.46 -14.28 3.49
C MET A 225 -16.54 -12.78 3.80
N ASP A 226 -17.46 -12.35 4.66
CA ASP A 226 -17.54 -10.97 5.15
C ASP A 226 -16.22 -10.56 5.85
N ASP A 227 -15.63 -11.45 6.66
CA ASP A 227 -14.31 -11.28 7.29
C ASP A 227 -13.17 -11.16 6.26
N LYS A 228 -13.19 -11.96 5.19
CA LYS A 228 -12.19 -11.87 4.11
C LYS A 228 -12.31 -10.58 3.32
N VAL A 229 -13.54 -10.14 3.03
CA VAL A 229 -13.79 -8.85 2.38
C VAL A 229 -13.31 -7.71 3.28
N ALA A 230 -13.55 -7.78 4.60
CA ALA A 230 -13.00 -6.81 5.55
C ALA A 230 -11.46 -6.79 5.56
N GLN A 231 -10.80 -7.96 5.53
CA GLN A 231 -9.34 -8.05 5.40
C GLN A 231 -8.84 -7.47 4.06
N LEU A 232 -9.51 -7.73 2.94
CA LEU A 232 -9.14 -7.15 1.64
C LEU A 232 -9.32 -5.63 1.59
N ARG A 233 -10.35 -5.08 2.24
CA ARG A 233 -10.54 -3.62 2.35
C ARG A 233 -9.38 -2.97 3.11
N GLU A 234 -8.88 -3.60 4.19
CA GLU A 234 -7.71 -3.12 4.94
C GLU A 234 -6.41 -3.26 4.14
N VAL A 235 -6.17 -4.41 3.49
CA VAL A 235 -5.00 -4.59 2.61
C VAL A 235 -5.01 -3.55 1.48
N LYS A 236 -6.17 -3.27 0.87
CA LYS A 236 -6.31 -2.19 -0.12
C LYS A 236 -5.93 -0.82 0.46
N LEU A 237 -6.33 -0.50 1.69
CA LEU A 237 -5.93 0.75 2.36
C LEU A 237 -4.41 0.82 2.61
N GLN A 238 -3.76 -0.30 2.94
CA GLN A 238 -2.30 -0.37 3.04
C GLN A 238 -1.61 -0.22 1.67
N TYR A 239 -2.22 -0.69 0.57
CA TYR A 239 -1.74 -0.41 -0.79
C TYR A 239 -1.96 1.04 -1.22
N GLU A 240 -3.08 1.69 -0.86
CA GLU A 240 -3.25 3.13 -1.08
C GLU A 240 -2.18 3.94 -0.34
N LYS A 241 -1.89 3.58 0.93
CA LYS A 241 -0.80 4.15 1.73
C LYS A 241 0.58 3.88 1.10
N LEU A 242 0.83 2.69 0.55
CA LEU A 242 2.05 2.38 -0.19
C LEU A 242 2.20 3.29 -1.42
N MET A 243 1.15 3.48 -2.21
CA MET A 243 1.20 4.35 -3.39
C MET A 243 1.45 5.81 -3.02
N ASP A 244 0.92 6.28 -1.89
CA ASP A 244 1.20 7.63 -1.37
C ASP A 244 2.65 7.81 -0.88
N LEU A 245 3.28 6.76 -0.36
CA LEU A 245 4.70 6.76 0.05
C LEU A 245 5.65 6.59 -1.15
N LEU A 246 5.25 5.83 -2.19
CA LEU A 246 6.09 5.55 -3.35
C LEU A 246 6.00 6.59 -4.46
N THR A 247 4.82 7.16 -4.74
CA THR A 247 4.61 8.07 -5.89
C THR A 247 5.66 9.20 -5.99
N PRO A 248 6.16 9.82 -4.90
CA PRO A 248 7.22 10.84 -5.01
C PRO A 248 8.58 10.33 -5.50
N PHE A 249 8.82 9.03 -5.58
CA PHE A 249 10.07 8.46 -6.12
C PHE A 249 9.92 7.92 -7.55
N LEU A 250 8.69 7.67 -8.00
CA LEU A 250 8.40 7.15 -9.34
C LEU A 250 8.40 8.26 -10.40
N ARG A 251 8.52 7.85 -11.66
CA ARG A 251 8.26 8.71 -12.82
C ARG A 251 6.81 9.21 -12.79
N SER A 252 6.65 10.51 -12.97
CA SER A 252 5.36 11.20 -13.06
C SER A 252 4.68 11.03 -14.43
N GLY A 253 5.44 10.66 -15.47
CA GLY A 253 5.02 10.67 -16.86
C GLY A 253 5.14 12.05 -17.53
N ASP A 254 5.90 12.98 -16.96
CA ASP A 254 6.31 14.24 -17.60
C ASP A 254 7.83 14.18 -17.78
N GLU A 255 8.28 14.14 -19.03
CA GLU A 255 9.70 13.92 -19.36
C GLU A 255 10.60 15.05 -18.83
N ASP A 256 10.10 16.28 -18.65
CA ASP A 256 10.87 17.35 -18.01
C ASP A 256 11.07 17.01 -16.54
N ASP A 257 9.98 16.85 -15.78
CA ASP A 257 10.01 16.59 -14.33
C ASP A 257 10.75 15.28 -13.98
N ASP A 258 10.66 14.26 -14.83
CA ASP A 258 11.29 12.95 -14.65
C ASP A 258 12.79 12.91 -15.08
N THR A 259 13.30 13.95 -15.74
CA THR A 259 14.72 14.04 -16.14
C THR A 259 15.62 14.11 -14.90
N VAL A 260 16.61 13.21 -14.79
CA VAL A 260 17.72 13.33 -13.82
C VAL A 260 18.76 14.34 -14.33
N VAL A 261 19.09 15.33 -13.51
CA VAL A 261 20.10 16.37 -13.78
C VAL A 261 21.21 16.35 -12.73
N SER A 262 22.43 16.70 -13.14
CA SER A 262 23.66 16.50 -12.34
C SER A 262 24.56 17.73 -12.33
N VAL A 263 25.23 17.97 -11.20
CA VAL A 263 26.32 18.95 -11.03
C VAL A 263 27.51 18.30 -10.32
N THR A 264 28.69 18.91 -10.44
CA THR A 264 29.92 18.43 -9.80
C THR A 264 30.31 19.38 -8.66
N VAL A 265 30.64 18.86 -7.49
CA VAL A 265 31.05 19.64 -6.32
C VAL A 265 32.35 19.06 -5.77
N LEU A 266 33.47 19.76 -5.98
CA LEU A 266 34.81 19.29 -5.58
C LEU A 266 35.10 17.86 -6.06
N GLY A 267 34.85 17.59 -7.35
CA GLY A 267 35.00 16.27 -7.98
C GLY A 267 33.87 15.26 -7.72
N LYS A 268 32.92 15.53 -6.81
CA LYS A 268 31.81 14.62 -6.49
C LYS A 268 30.56 14.98 -7.29
N THR A 269 29.92 14.00 -7.91
CA THR A 269 28.62 14.20 -8.58
C THR A 269 27.49 14.34 -7.56
N VAL A 270 26.58 15.28 -7.80
CA VAL A 270 25.31 15.43 -7.07
C VAL A 270 24.20 15.55 -8.10
N SER A 271 23.22 14.65 -8.03
CA SER A 271 22.14 14.51 -9.02
C SER A 271 20.76 14.59 -8.37
N THR A 272 19.76 15.09 -9.09
CA THR A 272 18.35 15.12 -8.64
C THR A 272 17.43 15.12 -9.86
N VAL A 273 16.14 14.79 -9.68
CA VAL A 273 15.17 14.96 -10.77
C VAL A 273 14.74 16.42 -10.90
N LYS A 274 14.43 16.89 -12.12
CA LYS A 274 13.92 18.26 -12.30
C LYS A 274 12.64 18.50 -11.52
N ALA A 275 11.81 17.51 -11.22
CA ALA A 275 10.64 17.67 -10.33
C ALA A 275 10.99 18.29 -8.96
N THR A 276 12.18 18.01 -8.42
CA THR A 276 12.70 18.64 -7.18
C THR A 276 12.99 20.13 -7.38
N LEU A 277 13.44 20.53 -8.57
CA LEU A 277 13.80 21.91 -8.90
C LEU A 277 12.57 22.72 -9.40
N ASN A 278 11.73 22.14 -10.27
CA ASN A 278 10.44 22.69 -10.74
C ASN A 278 9.42 22.89 -9.60
N ARG A 279 9.64 22.26 -8.43
CA ARG A 279 8.93 22.58 -7.17
C ARG A 279 9.31 23.96 -6.61
N LEU A 280 10.58 24.35 -6.72
CA LEU A 280 11.14 25.61 -6.20
C LEU A 280 10.92 26.78 -7.17
N GLY A 281 10.84 26.49 -8.47
CA GLY A 281 10.61 27.47 -9.54
C GLY A 281 11.81 27.60 -10.48
N ARG A 282 11.57 27.95 -11.74
CA ARG A 282 12.63 28.00 -12.77
C ARG A 282 13.66 29.11 -12.53
N GLU A 283 13.23 30.24 -11.98
CA GLU A 283 14.12 31.32 -11.56
C GLU A 283 14.88 31.04 -10.25
N HIS A 284 14.59 29.93 -9.57
CA HIS A 284 15.20 29.63 -8.27
C HIS A 284 16.72 29.39 -8.44
N PRO A 285 17.59 29.97 -7.60
CA PRO A 285 19.04 29.80 -7.73
C PRO A 285 19.50 28.33 -7.74
N LEU A 286 18.84 27.46 -6.95
CA LEU A 286 19.10 26.02 -6.99
C LEU A 286 18.66 25.35 -8.30
N TYR A 287 17.58 25.80 -8.95
CA TYR A 287 17.20 25.30 -10.30
C TYR A 287 18.27 25.72 -11.32
N ASN A 288 18.61 27.01 -11.32
CA ASN A 288 19.60 27.59 -12.22
C ASN A 288 21.00 26.98 -12.04
N ARG A 289 21.33 26.42 -10.87
CA ARG A 289 22.58 25.70 -10.63
C ARG A 289 22.71 24.39 -11.42
N PHE A 290 21.61 23.69 -11.70
CA PHE A 290 21.57 22.48 -12.53
C PHE A 290 21.26 22.77 -14.01
N ASN A 291 20.81 23.98 -14.34
CA ASN A 291 20.57 24.41 -15.72
C ASN A 291 21.90 24.85 -16.37
N ALA A 292 22.51 23.99 -17.18
CA ALA A 292 23.77 24.28 -17.88
C ALA A 292 23.72 25.53 -18.78
N GLY A 293 22.53 25.95 -19.25
CA GLY A 293 22.33 27.16 -20.04
C GLY A 293 22.15 28.46 -19.24
N ALA A 294 22.09 28.40 -17.90
CA ALA A 294 21.89 29.59 -17.07
C ALA A 294 23.18 30.43 -16.97
N LEU A 295 23.29 31.49 -17.78
CA LEU A 295 24.46 32.37 -17.88
C LEU A 295 25.08 32.80 -16.51
N PRO A 296 24.31 33.19 -15.47
CA PRO A 296 24.90 33.60 -14.18
C PRO A 296 25.53 32.46 -13.37
N TRP A 297 25.26 31.21 -13.76
CA TRP A 297 25.69 29.98 -13.07
C TRP A 297 26.43 29.01 -14.01
N SER A 298 26.85 29.48 -15.19
CA SER A 298 27.38 28.65 -16.27
C SER A 298 28.53 27.74 -15.83
N GLY A 299 28.45 26.46 -16.20
CA GLY A 299 29.40 25.41 -15.81
C GLY A 299 28.93 24.59 -14.61
N SER A 300 28.99 23.27 -14.72
CA SER A 300 28.48 22.31 -13.73
C SER A 300 29.23 22.29 -12.39
N GLU A 301 30.40 22.91 -12.29
CA GLU A 301 31.28 22.79 -11.13
C GLU A 301 31.01 23.84 -10.01
N VAL A 302 30.55 23.38 -8.85
CA VAL A 302 30.39 24.19 -7.62
C VAL A 302 31.75 24.36 -6.94
N ARG A 303 32.29 25.59 -6.96
CA ARG A 303 33.63 25.92 -6.43
C ARG A 303 33.66 26.69 -5.11
N LYS A 304 32.51 27.12 -4.55
CA LYS A 304 32.44 28.01 -3.36
C LYS A 304 31.62 27.48 -2.17
N THR A 305 30.96 26.33 -2.31
CA THR A 305 30.16 25.67 -1.27
C THR A 305 30.76 24.31 -0.95
N SER A 306 30.73 23.89 0.33
CA SER A 306 31.18 22.55 0.74
C SER A 306 30.39 21.44 0.05
N SER A 307 31.06 20.35 -0.35
CA SER A 307 30.37 19.19 -0.94
C SER A 307 29.31 18.57 -0.03
N ASP A 308 29.47 18.69 1.31
CA ASP A 308 28.45 18.23 2.26
C ASP A 308 27.28 19.22 2.35
N HIS A 309 27.56 20.52 2.46
CA HIS A 309 26.52 21.56 2.50
C HIS A 309 25.67 21.54 1.24
N PHE A 310 26.28 21.42 0.05
CA PHE A 310 25.52 21.34 -1.21
C PHE A 310 24.65 20.08 -1.28
N ARG A 311 25.18 18.91 -0.91
CA ARG A 311 24.39 17.66 -0.84
C ARG A 311 23.19 17.79 0.12
N ARG A 312 23.38 18.42 1.28
CA ARG A 312 22.33 18.69 2.28
C ARG A 312 21.31 19.76 1.84
N ILE A 313 21.72 20.73 1.03
CA ILE A 313 20.83 21.73 0.40
C ILE A 313 19.94 21.08 -0.67
N VAL A 314 20.51 20.20 -1.51
CA VAL A 314 19.73 19.43 -2.48
C VAL A 314 18.82 18.43 -1.78
N ASP A 315 19.30 17.70 -0.77
CA ASP A 315 18.47 16.83 0.09
C ASP A 315 17.24 17.55 0.66
N PHE A 316 17.41 18.75 1.22
CA PHE A 316 16.26 19.49 1.76
C PHE A 316 15.26 19.90 0.67
N ALA A 317 15.69 20.12 -0.58
CA ALA A 317 14.76 20.26 -1.71
C ALA A 317 14.06 18.92 -2.06
N ARG A 318 14.79 17.80 -2.03
CA ARG A 318 14.23 16.44 -2.24
C ARG A 318 13.15 16.13 -1.20
N ARG A 319 13.47 16.25 0.10
CA ARG A 319 12.55 16.01 1.21
C ARG A 319 11.33 16.94 1.15
N GLN A 320 11.49 18.20 0.75
CA GLN A 320 10.33 19.06 0.47
C GLN A 320 9.38 18.50 -0.60
N ARG A 321 9.86 17.72 -1.58
CA ARG A 321 9.04 17.05 -2.60
C ARG A 321 8.51 15.69 -2.14
N THR A 322 9.31 14.90 -1.43
CA THR A 322 9.03 13.49 -1.08
C THR A 322 8.34 13.29 0.25
N ALA A 323 8.34 14.27 1.16
CA ALA A 323 7.64 14.18 2.43
C ALA A 323 6.11 14.01 2.27
N MET A 324 5.54 13.19 3.15
CA MET A 324 4.11 12.88 3.21
C MET A 324 3.25 14.15 3.31
N ALA A 325 2.05 14.12 2.74
CA ALA A 325 1.14 15.27 2.71
C ALA A 325 0.87 15.86 4.11
N GLY A 326 0.82 17.19 4.20
CA GLY A 326 0.57 17.94 5.44
C GLY A 326 1.72 18.01 6.45
N THR A 327 2.75 17.17 6.32
CA THR A 327 3.89 17.09 7.26
C THR A 327 4.83 18.30 7.18
N VAL A 328 5.76 18.38 8.14
CA VAL A 328 6.78 19.41 8.28
C VAL A 328 8.14 18.82 7.92
N VAL A 329 8.83 19.47 6.98
CA VAL A 329 10.19 19.14 6.54
C VAL A 329 11.16 20.06 7.27
N LYS A 330 12.07 19.46 8.06
CA LYS A 330 13.02 20.18 8.91
C LYS A 330 14.18 20.73 8.10
N SER A 331 14.72 21.86 8.56
CA SER A 331 15.95 22.48 8.05
C SER A 331 17.11 21.47 8.00
N PRO A 332 18.06 21.60 7.04
CA PRO A 332 19.33 20.89 7.11
C PRO A 332 20.03 21.05 8.47
N VAL A 333 20.64 19.97 8.94
CA VAL A 333 21.56 19.93 10.08
C VAL A 333 22.98 19.67 9.58
N VAL A 334 23.97 20.26 10.25
CA VAL A 334 25.40 19.94 10.15
C VAL A 334 26.02 20.04 11.56
N LYS A 335 27.32 19.74 11.71
CA LYS A 335 28.05 19.97 12.96
C LYS A 335 27.82 21.40 13.46
N VAL A 336 27.59 21.59 14.77
CA VAL A 336 27.14 22.86 15.37
C VAL A 336 28.02 24.05 14.97
N SER A 337 29.35 23.86 14.92
CA SER A 337 30.32 24.88 14.49
C SER A 337 30.19 25.32 13.02
N LEU A 338 29.59 24.49 12.16
CA LEU A 338 29.36 24.76 10.74
C LEU A 338 27.95 25.30 10.45
N MET A 339 27.00 25.22 11.40
CA MET A 339 25.64 25.73 11.22
C MET A 339 25.57 27.22 10.79
N PRO A 340 26.44 28.14 11.25
CA PRO A 340 26.47 29.52 10.73
C PRO A 340 26.80 29.58 9.24
N VAL A 341 27.77 28.77 8.77
CA VAL A 341 28.17 28.69 7.36
C VAL A 341 27.08 28.03 6.53
N MET A 342 26.45 26.96 7.04
CA MET A 342 25.33 26.29 6.38
C MET A 342 24.13 27.22 6.13
N ARG A 343 23.86 28.18 7.04
CA ARG A 343 22.83 29.22 6.79
C ARG A 343 23.21 30.17 5.66
N ILE A 344 24.50 30.50 5.49
CA ILE A 344 25.00 31.34 4.40
C ILE A 344 24.90 30.59 3.07
N ASP A 345 25.35 29.33 3.01
CA ASP A 345 25.20 28.48 1.81
C ASP A 345 23.71 28.29 1.44
N CYS A 346 22.83 27.98 2.40
CA CYS A 346 21.38 27.94 2.17
C CYS A 346 20.85 29.27 1.59
N GLY A 347 21.29 30.41 2.15
CA GLY A 347 20.95 31.75 1.67
C GLY A 347 21.40 32.03 0.23
N MET A 348 22.60 31.59 -0.17
CA MET A 348 23.10 31.69 -1.54
C MET A 348 22.19 31.00 -2.56
N TYR A 349 21.53 29.91 -2.17
CA TYR A 349 20.58 29.19 -3.02
C TYR A 349 19.11 29.60 -2.82
N ASN A 350 18.83 30.67 -2.04
CA ASN A 350 17.50 31.12 -1.59
C ASN A 350 16.69 30.05 -0.80
N MET A 351 17.37 29.00 -0.33
CA MET A 351 16.77 27.95 0.49
C MET A 351 16.65 28.47 1.92
N ARG A 352 15.43 28.59 2.44
CA ARG A 352 15.20 29.06 3.82
C ARG A 352 15.51 27.91 4.80
N PRO A 353 16.50 28.04 5.71
CA PRO A 353 16.82 27.02 6.71
C PRO A 353 15.81 27.07 7.86
N ALA A 354 14.57 26.73 7.54
CA ALA A 354 13.39 26.79 8.40
C ALA A 354 12.44 25.64 8.04
N GLU A 355 11.46 25.38 8.91
CA GLU A 355 10.44 24.36 8.67
C GLU A 355 9.54 24.71 7.46
N VAL A 356 9.41 23.76 6.53
CA VAL A 356 8.59 23.91 5.32
C VAL A 356 7.52 22.81 5.29
N ARG A 357 6.27 23.17 5.02
CA ARG A 357 5.20 22.17 4.84
C ARG A 357 5.33 21.45 3.50
N ALA A 358 4.99 20.16 3.52
CA ALA A 358 4.98 19.25 2.38
C ALA A 358 3.85 19.58 1.36
N ASN A 359 3.36 18.59 0.62
CA ASN A 359 2.19 18.78 -0.26
C ASN A 359 0.90 18.90 0.57
N ILE A 360 -0.12 19.60 0.05
CA ILE A 360 -1.41 19.78 0.76
C ILE A 360 -2.24 18.47 0.75
N ALA A 361 -2.13 17.71 -0.34
CA ALA A 361 -2.80 16.43 -0.54
C ALA A 361 -1.79 15.37 -1.02
N SER A 362 -2.09 14.10 -0.76
CA SER A 362 -1.35 12.93 -1.27
C SER A 362 -1.77 12.56 -2.70
N ALA A 363 -1.17 11.51 -3.29
CA ALA A 363 -1.57 11.04 -4.61
C ALA A 363 -2.96 10.40 -4.58
N SER A 364 -3.23 9.52 -3.61
CA SER A 364 -4.53 8.88 -3.43
C SER A 364 -5.63 9.91 -3.10
N GLU A 365 -5.33 10.96 -2.34
CA GLU A 365 -6.25 12.07 -2.10
C GLU A 365 -6.56 12.85 -3.38
N MET A 366 -5.56 13.14 -4.23
CA MET A 366 -5.77 13.78 -5.53
C MET A 366 -6.59 12.92 -6.48
N ASP A 367 -6.30 11.61 -6.56
CA ASP A 367 -7.05 10.66 -7.40
C ASP A 367 -8.50 10.46 -6.88
N LYS A 368 -8.73 10.61 -5.57
CA LYS A 368 -10.09 10.62 -4.98
C LYS A 368 -10.83 11.91 -5.33
N ILE A 369 -10.18 13.08 -5.25
CA ILE A 369 -10.76 14.36 -5.66
C ILE A 369 -11.10 14.37 -7.16
N ALA A 370 -10.23 13.83 -8.02
CA ALA A 370 -10.46 13.71 -9.47
C ALA A 370 -11.73 12.90 -9.79
N ARG A 371 -11.97 11.80 -9.04
CA ARG A 371 -13.19 11.01 -9.15
C ARG A 371 -14.41 11.76 -8.63
N MET A 372 -14.30 12.51 -7.53
CA MET A 372 -15.39 13.35 -7.01
C MET A 372 -15.83 14.47 -7.95
N THR A 373 -14.95 15.01 -8.80
CA THR A 373 -15.30 16.03 -9.81
C THR A 373 -15.76 15.44 -11.15
N GLY A 374 -15.92 14.11 -11.25
CA GLY A 374 -16.27 13.45 -12.51
C GLY A 374 -15.16 13.51 -13.58
N LYS A 375 -13.91 13.75 -13.17
CA LYS A 375 -12.73 13.86 -14.04
C LYS A 375 -11.69 12.77 -13.72
N GLY A 376 -12.15 11.57 -13.35
CA GLY A 376 -11.32 10.50 -12.78
C GLY A 376 -10.07 10.14 -13.61
N ASP A 377 -10.17 10.15 -14.94
CA ASP A 377 -9.08 9.81 -15.85
C ASP A 377 -8.23 11.03 -16.28
N THR A 378 -8.48 12.22 -15.71
CA THR A 378 -7.81 13.47 -16.11
C THR A 378 -6.58 13.74 -15.25
N ARG A 379 -5.39 13.66 -15.88
CA ARG A 379 -4.10 13.95 -15.22
C ARG A 379 -4.04 15.41 -14.74
N MET A 380 -4.19 15.63 -13.44
CA MET A 380 -4.12 16.96 -12.82
C MET A 380 -2.71 17.56 -12.93
N ARG A 381 -2.63 18.82 -13.41
CA ARG A 381 -1.37 19.57 -13.55
C ARG A 381 -1.34 20.77 -12.59
N ARG A 382 -0.27 20.91 -11.80
CA ARG A 382 -0.06 22.07 -10.90
C ARG A 382 0.31 23.33 -11.70
N LEU A 383 -0.67 24.16 -12.00
CA LEU A 383 -0.46 25.47 -12.64
C LEU A 383 0.24 26.46 -11.70
N TYR A 384 -0.28 26.63 -10.47
CA TYR A 384 0.17 27.63 -9.49
C TYR A 384 0.49 27.01 -8.12
N LYS A 385 1.41 27.65 -7.38
CA LYS A 385 1.69 27.44 -5.94
C LYS A 385 2.22 28.74 -5.32
N LEU A 386 1.55 29.23 -4.26
CA LEU A 386 1.90 30.47 -3.53
C LEU A 386 3.35 30.49 -2.95
N SER A 387 3.99 29.33 -2.76
CA SER A 387 5.40 29.28 -2.31
C SER A 387 6.43 29.29 -3.45
N ARG A 388 5.99 29.33 -4.71
CA ARG A 388 6.82 29.19 -5.92
C ARG A 388 6.63 30.39 -6.85
N ASP A 389 5.38 30.73 -7.13
CA ASP A 389 5.03 31.63 -8.24
C ASP A 389 4.78 33.07 -7.81
N GLY A 390 4.45 33.29 -6.54
CA GLY A 390 4.15 34.61 -6.00
C GLY A 390 3.08 34.60 -4.91
N LYS A 391 2.58 35.77 -4.55
CA LYS A 391 1.55 35.97 -3.50
C LYS A 391 0.42 36.89 -3.92
N LEU A 392 0.58 37.63 -5.02
CA LEU A 392 -0.40 38.56 -5.53
C LEU A 392 -1.43 37.80 -6.37
N PHE A 393 -2.64 38.36 -6.47
CA PHE A 393 -3.68 37.80 -7.33
C PHE A 393 -3.28 37.83 -8.82
N THR A 394 -2.45 38.81 -9.22
CA THR A 394 -1.83 38.88 -10.54
C THR A 394 -0.93 37.69 -10.85
N ASP A 395 -0.23 37.16 -9.85
CA ASP A 395 0.71 36.04 -10.01
C ASP A 395 -0.08 34.74 -10.28
N LEU A 396 -1.17 34.54 -9.52
CA LEU A 396 -2.15 33.47 -9.76
C LEU A 396 -2.75 33.55 -11.16
N LEU A 397 -3.26 34.72 -11.57
CA LEU A 397 -3.85 34.90 -12.91
C LEU A 397 -2.82 34.69 -14.03
N GLY A 398 -1.58 35.14 -13.84
CA GLY A 398 -0.48 34.93 -14.80
C GLY A 398 -0.13 33.45 -14.99
N CYS A 399 -0.13 32.66 -13.91
CA CYS A 399 0.15 31.22 -13.98
C CYS A 399 -1.04 30.36 -14.47
N VAL A 400 -2.28 30.78 -14.20
CA VAL A 400 -3.49 30.06 -14.62
C VAL A 400 -3.90 30.40 -16.06
N GLY A 401 -3.74 31.66 -16.46
CA GLY A 401 -4.07 32.14 -17.81
C GLY A 401 -5.54 31.89 -18.15
N MET A 402 -5.77 31.16 -19.24
CA MET A 402 -7.12 30.80 -19.75
C MET A 402 -7.50 29.33 -19.43
N ALA A 403 -6.85 28.70 -18.44
CA ALA A 403 -7.16 27.33 -18.06
C ALA A 403 -8.55 27.22 -17.40
N LYS A 404 -9.22 26.11 -17.70
CA LYS A 404 -10.56 25.72 -17.21
C LYS A 404 -10.46 24.47 -16.33
N SER A 405 -11.54 24.09 -15.65
CA SER A 405 -11.59 22.88 -14.81
C SER A 405 -10.47 22.86 -13.75
N LEU A 406 -10.48 23.90 -12.91
CA LEU A 406 -9.44 24.22 -11.94
C LEU A 406 -9.77 23.66 -10.55
N LEU A 407 -8.83 22.92 -9.96
CA LEU A 407 -8.86 22.55 -8.55
C LEU A 407 -8.00 23.52 -7.73
N LEU A 408 -8.65 24.32 -6.88
CA LEU A 408 -7.98 25.13 -5.86
C LEU A 408 -7.87 24.33 -4.56
N LEU A 409 -6.63 24.11 -4.10
CA LEU A 409 -6.33 23.52 -2.78
C LEU A 409 -5.66 24.55 -1.87
N ILE A 410 -6.27 24.81 -0.72
CA ILE A 410 -5.83 25.81 0.26
C ILE A 410 -5.64 25.12 1.60
N GLN A 411 -4.46 25.28 2.22
CA GLN A 411 -4.21 24.85 3.59
C GLN A 411 -3.98 26.06 4.49
N HIS A 412 -4.73 26.14 5.59
CA HIS A 412 -4.51 27.11 6.66
C HIS A 412 -4.42 26.38 8.01
N ASN A 413 -3.23 26.38 8.61
CA ASN A 413 -2.90 25.60 9.80
C ASN A 413 -3.23 24.10 9.61
N LYS A 414 -4.19 23.58 10.38
CA LYS A 414 -4.69 22.19 10.31
C LYS A 414 -5.86 21.99 9.33
N HIS A 415 -6.42 23.06 8.78
CA HIS A 415 -7.59 23.00 7.91
C HIS A 415 -7.17 22.98 6.44
N ARG A 416 -7.78 22.07 5.67
CA ARG A 416 -7.61 21.97 4.20
C ARG A 416 -8.97 22.25 3.56
N PHE A 417 -8.96 23.07 2.51
CA PHE A 417 -10.15 23.42 1.73
C PHE A 417 -9.87 23.11 0.26
N GLY A 418 -10.83 22.49 -0.40
CA GLY A 418 -10.84 22.26 -1.84
C GLY A 418 -12.00 23.00 -2.49
N CYS A 419 -11.77 23.60 -3.65
CA CYS A 419 -12.81 24.21 -4.47
C CYS A 419 -12.55 23.86 -5.94
N TRP A 420 -13.61 23.42 -6.64
CA TRP A 420 -13.59 23.15 -8.08
C TRP A 420 -14.27 24.30 -8.82
N LEU A 421 -13.65 24.76 -9.90
CA LEU A 421 -14.14 25.81 -10.79
C LEU A 421 -14.12 25.28 -12.23
N GLU A 422 -15.24 25.35 -12.96
CA GLU A 422 -15.32 24.83 -14.33
C GLU A 422 -14.78 25.77 -15.41
#